data_AF-A0A958P434-F1
#
_entry.id   AF-A0A958P434-F1
#
_cell.length_a   1.000
_cell.length_b   1.000
_cell.length_c   1.000
_cell.angle_alpha   90.00
_cell.angle_beta   90.00
_cell.angle_gamma   90.00
#
_symmetry.space_group_name_H-M   'P 1'
#
loop_
_entity.id
_entity.type
_entity.pdbx_description
1 polymer ?
#
loop_
_entity_poly.entity_id
_entity_poly.type
_entity_poly.pdbx_seq_one_letter_code
_entity_poly.pdbx_strand_id
1 'polypeptide(L)'
;PILEVGTSAKMLSIVPLMNGGGLFETGAGGSAPKHIEQFIEEGYLRWDSLGEFLALGVSLEHVANTTGNKKAQVLADTLDKATEKFLENDKSPARKLGQIDNRGSHFYLAMYWAEALAAQNDNAELKAEFTPIANAMIENEASINNELIQSQGKAQNIDGYYIPNEELTSKAMRPSQVLNNIIKGLVEAV
;
A
#
# COMPACT_ATOMS: atom_id res chain seq x y z
N PRO A 1 -18.30 10.36 -9.51
CA PRO A 1 -17.06 10.31 -8.68
C PRO A 1 -16.62 11.65 -8.08
N ILE A 2 -16.25 12.67 -8.88
CA ILE A 2 -15.77 13.95 -8.33
C ILE A 2 -16.82 14.60 -7.40
N LEU A 3 -18.11 14.53 -7.78
CA LEU A 3 -19.21 15.05 -6.95
C LEU A 3 -19.53 14.18 -5.73
N GLU A 4 -19.27 12.87 -5.80
CA GLU A 4 -19.68 11.89 -4.77
C GLU A 4 -18.58 11.65 -3.72
N VAL A 5 -17.32 11.58 -4.16
CA VAL A 5 -16.16 11.19 -3.35
C VAL A 5 -14.96 12.15 -3.48
N GLY A 6 -15.16 13.31 -4.12
CA GLY A 6 -14.17 14.40 -4.16
C GLY A 6 -12.94 14.17 -5.05
N THR A 7 -12.85 13.03 -5.75
CA THR A 7 -11.73 12.68 -6.64
C THR A 7 -12.14 11.61 -7.65
N SER A 8 -11.40 11.47 -8.75
CA SER A 8 -11.52 10.35 -9.70
C SER A 8 -10.61 9.16 -9.37
N ALA A 9 -9.74 9.28 -8.36
CA ALA A 9 -8.79 8.24 -7.95
C ALA A 9 -9.40 7.17 -7.01
N LYS A 10 -10.64 7.34 -6.57
CA LYS A 10 -11.33 6.43 -5.63
C LYS A 10 -12.51 5.73 -6.31
N MET A 11 -12.19 4.89 -7.30
CA MET A 11 -13.16 4.16 -8.10
C MET A 11 -12.57 2.80 -8.46
N LEU A 12 -13.42 1.79 -8.61
CA LEU A 12 -13.06 0.55 -9.31
C LEU A 12 -13.16 0.77 -10.82
N SER A 13 -12.09 0.49 -11.55
CA SER A 13 -12.05 0.49 -13.02
C SER A 13 -11.57 -0.86 -13.51
N ILE A 14 -12.52 -1.72 -13.86
CA ILE A 14 -12.30 -3.12 -14.22
C ILE A 14 -12.58 -3.28 -15.71
N VAL A 15 -11.63 -3.83 -16.45
CA VAL A 15 -11.71 -4.11 -17.87
C VAL A 15 -11.63 -5.62 -18.09
N PRO A 16 -12.78 -6.31 -18.25
CA PRO A 16 -12.79 -7.71 -18.65
C PRO A 16 -12.22 -7.84 -20.07
N LEU A 17 -11.07 -8.49 -20.21
CA LEU A 17 -10.42 -8.67 -21.50
C LEU A 17 -11.18 -9.72 -22.32
N MET A 18 -11.26 -9.51 -23.65
CA MET A 18 -12.02 -10.39 -24.55
C MET A 18 -11.59 -11.86 -24.50
N ASN A 19 -10.31 -12.13 -24.19
CA ASN A 19 -9.76 -13.48 -24.07
C ASN A 19 -9.86 -14.07 -22.65
N GLY A 20 -10.72 -13.52 -21.80
CA GLY A 20 -11.00 -14.05 -20.46
C GLY A 20 -10.04 -13.61 -19.34
N GLY A 21 -9.06 -12.75 -19.64
CA GLY A 21 -8.23 -12.11 -18.62
C GLY A 21 -8.91 -10.88 -18.00
N GLY A 22 -8.28 -10.29 -16.98
CA GLY A 22 -8.71 -9.04 -16.36
C GLY A 22 -7.62 -7.97 -16.40
N LEU A 23 -8.01 -6.73 -16.67
CA LEU A 23 -7.19 -5.53 -16.47
C LEU A 23 -7.87 -4.66 -15.40
N PHE A 24 -7.11 -4.22 -14.40
CA PHE A 24 -7.61 -3.49 -13.24
C PHE A 24 -6.87 -2.16 -13.16
N GLU A 25 -7.51 -1.09 -13.63
CA GLU A 25 -6.94 0.25 -13.58
C GLU A 25 -7.11 0.83 -12.17
N THR A 26 -6.04 1.39 -11.62
CA THR A 26 -6.00 1.92 -10.25
C THR A 26 -6.67 3.29 -10.12
N GLY A 27 -6.99 3.93 -11.23
CA GLY A 27 -7.70 5.21 -11.26
C GLY A 27 -7.72 5.83 -12.65
N ALA A 28 -8.59 6.83 -12.85
CA ALA A 28 -8.76 7.52 -14.14
C ALA A 28 -8.00 8.85 -14.23
N GLY A 29 -7.07 9.11 -13.30
CA GLY A 29 -6.31 10.36 -13.20
C GLY A 29 -4.98 10.33 -13.98
N GLY A 30 -4.29 11.47 -13.99
CA GLY A 30 -2.89 11.54 -14.44
C GLY A 30 -1.89 11.21 -13.32
N SER A 31 -0.59 11.24 -13.62
CA SER A 31 0.50 10.91 -12.69
C SER A 31 0.92 12.03 -11.72
N ALA A 32 0.11 13.11 -11.63
CA ALA A 32 0.25 14.19 -10.63
C ALA A 32 1.68 14.78 -10.46
N PRO A 33 2.24 15.50 -11.46
CA PRO A 33 3.63 16.01 -11.41
C PRO A 33 3.96 16.88 -10.18
N LYS A 34 2.97 17.64 -9.67
CA LYS A 34 3.10 18.45 -8.45
C LYS A 34 3.30 17.65 -7.16
N HIS A 35 3.02 16.35 -7.17
CA HIS A 35 3.33 15.46 -6.06
C HIS A 35 4.82 15.15 -6.02
N ILE A 36 5.43 14.98 -7.20
CA ILE A 36 6.88 14.73 -7.33
C ILE A 36 7.68 15.99 -6.99
N GLU A 37 7.22 17.18 -7.38
CA GLU A 37 7.83 18.45 -6.97
C GLU A 37 7.93 18.55 -5.44
N GLN A 38 6.82 18.31 -4.72
CA GLN A 38 6.83 18.32 -3.25
C GLN A 38 7.72 17.22 -2.66
N PHE A 39 7.73 16.02 -3.27
CA PHE A 39 8.59 14.94 -2.79
C PHE A 39 10.09 15.29 -2.92
N ILE A 40 10.50 15.89 -4.04
CA ILE A 40 11.89 16.30 -4.25
C ILE A 40 12.27 17.45 -3.32
N GLU A 41 11.39 18.44 -3.12
CA GLU A 41 11.68 19.62 -2.30
C GLU A 41 11.60 19.34 -0.79
N GLU A 42 10.57 18.62 -0.36
CA GLU A 42 10.19 18.49 1.05
C GLU A 42 10.18 17.03 1.53
N GLY A 43 10.41 16.05 0.67
CA GLY A 43 10.37 14.64 1.05
C GLY A 43 8.99 14.20 1.52
N TYR A 44 7.92 14.76 0.97
CA TYR A 44 6.53 14.41 1.31
C TYR A 44 5.76 14.01 0.06
N LEU A 45 5.22 12.80 0.04
CA LEU A 45 4.42 12.30 -1.08
C LEU A 45 2.94 12.23 -0.71
N ARG A 46 2.13 13.12 -1.29
CA ARG A 46 0.67 13.20 -1.03
C ARG A 46 -0.21 12.42 -2.01
N TRP A 47 0.38 11.48 -2.75
CA TRP A 47 -0.35 10.56 -3.62
C TRP A 47 -1.17 9.58 -2.79
N ASP A 48 -2.46 9.43 -3.11
CA ASP A 48 -3.37 8.51 -2.43
C ASP A 48 -3.44 7.20 -3.22
N SER A 49 -2.91 6.12 -2.64
CA SER A 49 -2.85 4.79 -3.26
C SER A 49 -4.12 3.95 -3.05
N LEU A 50 -5.23 4.52 -2.54
CA LEU A 50 -6.46 3.76 -2.31
C LEU A 50 -6.93 2.98 -3.55
N GLY A 51 -6.88 3.59 -4.73
CA GLY A 51 -7.27 2.93 -5.97
C GLY A 51 -6.37 1.74 -6.34
N GLU A 52 -5.09 1.77 -5.94
CA GLU A 52 -4.17 0.62 -6.09
C GLU A 52 -4.58 -0.54 -5.17
N PHE A 53 -4.98 -0.23 -3.93
CA PHE A 53 -5.42 -1.23 -2.96
C PHE A 53 -6.71 -1.92 -3.42
N LEU A 54 -7.67 -1.13 -3.90
CA LEU A 54 -8.93 -1.61 -4.46
C LEU A 54 -8.71 -2.47 -5.72
N ALA A 55 -7.86 -2.01 -6.64
CA ALA A 55 -7.54 -2.78 -7.84
C ALA A 55 -6.83 -4.10 -7.52
N LEU A 56 -5.94 -4.12 -6.52
CA LEU A 56 -5.26 -5.32 -6.06
C LEU A 56 -6.24 -6.34 -5.45
N GLY A 57 -7.20 -5.90 -4.62
CA GLY A 57 -8.24 -6.76 -4.06
C GLY A 57 -9.02 -7.50 -5.15
N VAL A 58 -9.53 -6.74 -6.13
CA VAL A 58 -10.26 -7.32 -7.28
C VAL A 58 -9.35 -8.20 -8.14
N SER A 59 -8.08 -7.84 -8.32
CA SER A 59 -7.13 -8.67 -9.06
C SER A 59 -6.91 -10.03 -8.38
N LEU A 60 -6.80 -10.07 -7.06
CA LEU A 60 -6.64 -11.31 -6.28
C LEU A 60 -7.91 -12.17 -6.35
N GLU A 61 -9.09 -11.55 -6.25
CA GLU A 61 -10.37 -12.22 -6.41
C GLU A 61 -10.52 -12.83 -7.82
N HIS A 62 -10.12 -12.09 -8.87
CA HIS A 62 -10.11 -12.61 -10.24
C HIS A 62 -9.23 -13.85 -10.38
N VAL A 63 -8.02 -13.85 -9.78
CA VAL A 63 -7.15 -15.03 -9.75
C VAL A 63 -7.83 -16.19 -9.03
N ALA A 64 -8.45 -15.94 -7.87
CA ALA A 64 -9.16 -16.97 -7.12
C ALA A 64 -10.29 -17.61 -7.94
N ASN A 65 -11.11 -16.79 -8.60
CA ASN A 65 -12.26 -17.23 -9.38
C ASN A 65 -11.87 -17.95 -10.68
N THR A 66 -10.82 -17.51 -11.37
CA THR A 66 -10.42 -18.08 -12.67
C THR A 66 -9.53 -19.32 -12.54
N THR A 67 -8.77 -19.43 -11.45
CA THR A 67 -7.82 -20.53 -11.23
C THR A 67 -8.23 -21.51 -10.13
N GLY A 68 -9.24 -21.16 -9.32
CA GLY A 68 -9.61 -21.91 -8.11
C GLY A 68 -8.62 -21.73 -6.95
N ASN A 69 -7.76 -20.70 -7.00
CA ASN A 69 -6.75 -20.45 -5.97
C ASN A 69 -7.40 -19.91 -4.67
N LYS A 70 -7.65 -20.82 -3.72
CA LYS A 70 -8.22 -20.48 -2.41
C LYS A 70 -7.35 -19.55 -1.57
N LYS A 71 -6.01 -19.62 -1.69
CA LYS A 71 -5.11 -18.69 -0.98
C LYS A 71 -5.29 -17.27 -1.51
N ALA A 72 -5.47 -17.10 -2.82
CA ALA A 72 -5.76 -15.79 -3.41
C ALA A 72 -7.10 -15.21 -2.92
N GLN A 73 -8.13 -16.05 -2.71
CA GLN A 73 -9.39 -15.58 -2.12
C GLN A 73 -9.18 -15.03 -0.71
N VAL A 74 -8.44 -15.76 0.14
CA VAL A 74 -8.15 -15.30 1.51
C VAL A 74 -7.36 -13.98 1.50
N LEU A 75 -6.40 -13.83 0.57
CA LEU A 75 -5.66 -12.58 0.40
C LEU A 75 -6.59 -11.43 -0.02
N ALA A 76 -7.53 -11.66 -0.94
CA ALA A 76 -8.52 -10.66 -1.35
C ALA A 76 -9.44 -10.25 -0.18
N ASP A 77 -10.09 -11.22 0.47
CA ASP A 77 -11.04 -10.97 1.56
C ASP A 77 -10.39 -10.23 2.75
N THR A 78 -9.11 -10.50 3.02
CA THR A 78 -8.36 -9.83 4.08
C THR A 78 -7.85 -8.45 3.67
N LEU A 79 -7.56 -8.22 2.38
CA LEU A 79 -7.21 -6.91 1.86
C LEU A 79 -8.42 -5.96 1.86
N ASP A 80 -9.62 -6.47 1.59
CA ASP A 80 -10.86 -5.71 1.69
C ASP A 80 -11.08 -5.22 3.12
N LYS A 81 -10.98 -6.13 4.11
CA LYS A 81 -11.05 -5.78 5.54
C LYS A 81 -9.97 -4.77 5.96
N ALA A 82 -8.75 -4.91 5.42
CA ALA A 82 -7.67 -3.97 5.70
C ALA A 82 -7.96 -2.58 5.12
N THR A 83 -8.55 -2.52 3.92
CA THR A 83 -8.95 -1.27 3.27
C THR A 83 -10.11 -0.59 3.99
N GLU A 84 -11.09 -1.35 4.48
CA GLU A 84 -12.16 -0.84 5.34
C GLU A 84 -11.57 -0.21 6.62
N LYS A 85 -10.76 -0.97 7.37
CA LYS A 85 -10.09 -0.48 8.59
C LYS A 85 -9.19 0.74 8.31
N PHE A 86 -8.53 0.77 7.16
CA PHE A 86 -7.72 1.90 6.69
C PHE A 86 -8.54 3.19 6.51
N LEU A 87 -9.73 3.07 5.91
CA LEU A 87 -10.65 4.20 5.71
C LEU A 87 -11.30 4.64 7.03
N GLU A 88 -11.73 3.70 7.86
CA GLU A 88 -12.33 4.00 9.19
C GLU A 88 -11.36 4.75 10.11
N ASN A 89 -10.07 4.44 10.03
CA ASN A 89 -9.02 5.08 10.85
C ASN A 89 -8.34 6.27 10.17
N ASP A 90 -8.88 6.73 9.03
CA ASP A 90 -8.38 7.88 8.25
C ASP A 90 -6.87 7.82 7.98
N LYS A 91 -6.37 6.65 7.55
CA LYS A 91 -4.94 6.44 7.28
C LYS A 91 -4.49 6.82 5.88
N SER A 92 -5.30 7.62 5.18
CA SER A 92 -4.91 8.27 3.91
C SER A 92 -3.85 9.38 4.14
N PRO A 93 -3.06 9.77 3.12
CA PRO A 93 -2.09 10.86 3.26
C PRO A 93 -2.75 12.19 3.68
N ALA A 94 -2.28 12.78 4.79
CA ALA A 94 -2.94 13.92 5.45
C ALA A 94 -2.65 15.30 4.81
N ARG A 95 -1.82 15.35 3.77
CA ARG A 95 -1.41 16.55 3.01
C ARG A 95 -0.69 17.63 3.82
N LYS A 96 0.02 17.24 4.89
CA LYS A 96 0.79 18.14 5.75
C LYS A 96 2.08 17.49 6.24
N LEU A 97 3.18 18.23 6.19
CA LEU A 97 4.46 17.80 6.76
C LEU A 97 4.33 17.47 8.25
N GLY A 98 5.06 16.46 8.69
CA GLY A 98 4.99 15.93 10.06
C GLY A 98 3.80 15.00 10.30
N GLN A 99 2.97 14.75 9.29
CA GLN A 99 1.86 13.79 9.34
C GLN A 99 2.10 12.65 8.35
N ILE A 100 1.21 11.66 8.37
CA ILE A 100 1.22 10.53 7.45
C ILE A 100 1.22 11.00 5.99
N ASP A 101 2.13 10.46 5.19
CA ASP A 101 2.18 10.60 3.74
C ASP A 101 1.92 9.24 3.07
N ASN A 102 2.13 9.12 1.75
CA ASN A 102 1.93 7.88 1.00
C ASN A 102 2.69 6.66 1.59
N ARG A 103 3.91 6.86 2.09
CA ARG A 103 4.71 5.75 2.63
C ARG A 103 4.12 5.26 3.96
N GLY A 104 3.65 6.20 4.78
CA GLY A 104 2.92 5.85 6.00
C GLY A 104 1.57 5.18 5.73
N SER A 105 0.84 5.59 4.69
CA SER A 105 -0.42 4.93 4.33
C SER A 105 -0.20 3.49 3.88
N HIS A 106 0.89 3.21 3.16
CA HIS A 106 1.31 1.85 2.79
C HIS A 106 1.65 0.99 4.02
N PHE A 107 2.36 1.56 5.01
CA PHE A 107 2.62 0.87 6.28
C PHE A 107 1.32 0.46 6.99
N TYR A 108 0.36 1.38 7.13
CA TYR A 108 -0.90 1.08 7.80
C TYR A 108 -1.73 0.03 7.07
N LEU A 109 -1.80 0.08 5.74
CA LEU A 109 -2.45 -0.98 4.97
C LEU A 109 -1.78 -2.33 5.20
N ALA A 110 -0.44 -2.39 5.14
CA ALA A 110 0.31 -3.63 5.35
C ALA A 110 0.05 -4.21 6.76
N MET A 111 0.05 -3.37 7.79
CA MET A 111 -0.24 -3.77 9.16
C MET A 111 -1.67 -4.31 9.29
N TYR A 112 -2.67 -3.60 8.78
CA TYR A 112 -4.06 -4.02 8.84
C TYR A 112 -4.32 -5.29 8.03
N TRP A 113 -3.61 -5.49 6.92
CA TRP A 113 -3.71 -6.71 6.13
C TRP A 113 -3.08 -7.90 6.84
N ALA A 114 -1.89 -7.73 7.42
CA ALA A 114 -1.25 -8.75 8.25
C ALA A 114 -2.13 -9.14 9.46
N GLU A 115 -2.74 -8.16 10.13
CA GLU A 115 -3.71 -8.40 11.21
C GLU A 115 -4.90 -9.25 10.73
N ALA A 116 -5.50 -8.91 9.58
CA ALA A 116 -6.63 -9.65 9.03
C ALA A 116 -6.23 -11.09 8.63
N LEU A 117 -5.04 -11.28 8.07
CA LEU A 117 -4.47 -12.60 7.73
C LEU A 117 -4.16 -13.44 8.97
N ALA A 118 -3.71 -12.82 10.06
CA ALA A 118 -3.50 -13.48 11.35
C ALA A 118 -4.82 -13.82 12.07
N ALA A 119 -5.90 -13.06 11.81
CA ALA A 119 -7.19 -13.26 12.46
C ALA A 119 -8.09 -14.29 11.77
N GLN A 120 -8.02 -14.42 10.44
CA GLN A 120 -8.86 -15.36 9.66
C GLN A 120 -8.65 -16.83 10.05
N ASN A 121 -9.62 -17.69 9.69
CA ASN A 121 -9.60 -19.13 9.97
C ASN A 121 -9.78 -20.01 8.71
N ASP A 122 -9.79 -19.40 7.53
CA ASP A 122 -10.01 -20.06 6.24
C ASP A 122 -8.72 -20.70 5.70
N ASN A 123 -7.55 -20.24 6.17
CA ASN A 123 -6.25 -20.80 5.83
C ASN A 123 -5.26 -20.75 7.02
N ALA A 124 -4.99 -21.91 7.62
CA ALA A 124 -4.13 -22.02 8.79
C ALA A 124 -2.65 -21.70 8.51
N GLU A 125 -2.17 -21.94 7.29
CA GLU A 125 -0.79 -21.66 6.88
C GLU A 125 -0.55 -20.14 6.81
N LEU A 126 -1.41 -19.41 6.08
CA LEU A 126 -1.38 -17.95 6.03
C LEU A 126 -1.54 -17.34 7.42
N LYS A 127 -2.42 -17.93 8.25
CA LYS A 127 -2.59 -17.48 9.63
C LYS A 127 -1.28 -17.58 10.42
N ALA A 128 -0.63 -18.73 10.36
CA ALA A 128 0.63 -18.98 11.08
C ALA A 128 1.76 -18.09 10.56
N GLU A 129 1.85 -17.88 9.25
CA GLU A 129 2.85 -17.04 8.59
C GLU A 129 2.69 -15.56 8.97
N PHE A 130 1.46 -15.03 8.94
CA PHE A 130 1.21 -13.60 9.16
C PHE A 130 1.04 -13.21 10.62
N THR A 131 0.81 -14.16 11.54
CA THR A 131 0.75 -13.86 13.00
C THR A 131 2.01 -13.16 13.52
N PRO A 132 3.24 -13.69 13.33
CA PRO A 132 4.44 -13.00 13.81
C PRO A 132 4.68 -11.66 13.10
N ILE A 133 4.27 -11.53 11.84
CA ILE A 133 4.42 -10.29 11.06
C ILE A 133 3.49 -9.21 11.60
N ALA A 134 2.22 -9.54 11.83
CA ALA A 134 1.24 -8.63 12.42
C ALA A 134 1.72 -8.13 13.79
N ASN A 135 2.16 -9.04 14.66
CA ASN A 135 2.70 -8.67 15.97
C ASN A 135 3.93 -7.75 15.84
N ALA A 136 4.88 -8.07 14.96
CA ALA A 136 6.06 -7.25 14.77
C ALA A 136 5.72 -5.83 14.26
N MET A 137 4.76 -5.68 13.35
CA MET A 137 4.32 -4.38 12.87
C MET A 137 3.60 -3.57 13.96
N ILE A 138 2.73 -4.21 14.75
CA ILE A 138 2.00 -3.57 15.87
C ILE A 138 2.99 -3.11 16.94
N GLU A 139 3.90 -3.98 17.38
CA GLU A 139 4.89 -3.67 18.41
C GLU A 139 5.83 -2.53 18.00
N ASN A 140 6.09 -2.39 16.69
CA ASN A 140 6.98 -1.38 16.15
C ASN A 140 6.25 -0.17 15.52
N GLU A 141 4.93 -0.06 15.67
CA GLU A 141 4.13 0.98 14.99
C GLU A 141 4.68 2.39 15.24
N ALA A 142 4.97 2.72 16.50
CA ALA A 142 5.49 4.04 16.86
C ALA A 142 6.89 4.31 16.27
N SER A 143 7.75 3.29 16.22
CA SER A 143 9.11 3.39 15.67
C SER A 143 9.07 3.60 14.16
N ILE A 144 8.28 2.79 13.45
CA ILE A 144 8.09 2.88 11.99
C ILE A 144 7.53 4.25 11.61
N ASN A 145 6.47 4.70 12.29
CA ASN A 145 5.90 6.03 12.05
C ASN A 145 6.94 7.14 12.27
N ASN A 146 7.76 7.04 13.32
CA ASN A 146 8.80 8.01 13.57
C ASN A 146 9.87 8.02 12.45
N GLU A 147 10.36 6.86 12.00
CA GLU A 147 11.30 6.78 10.88
C GLU A 147 10.72 7.38 9.57
N LEU A 148 9.46 7.08 9.27
CA LEU A 148 8.77 7.61 8.09
C LEU A 148 8.57 9.12 8.17
N ILE A 149 8.12 9.65 9.31
CA ILE A 149 7.89 11.09 9.50
C ILE A 149 9.22 11.86 9.50
N GLN A 150 10.28 11.33 10.12
CA GLN A 150 11.60 11.97 10.15
C GLN A 150 12.28 12.06 8.76
N SER A 151 11.81 11.27 7.79
CA SER A 151 12.26 11.37 6.40
C SER A 151 11.69 12.59 5.63
N GLN A 152 10.69 13.27 6.21
CA GLN A 152 10.05 14.45 5.64
C GLN A 152 10.80 15.75 6.00
N GLY A 153 10.42 16.85 5.36
CA GLY A 153 10.96 18.20 5.59
C GLY A 153 12.38 18.39 5.04
N LYS A 154 12.86 17.45 4.21
CA LYS A 154 14.20 17.46 3.60
C LYS A 154 14.09 17.11 2.13
N ALA A 155 14.91 17.77 1.32
CA ALA A 155 14.98 17.46 -0.10
C ALA A 155 15.39 16.00 -0.33
N GLN A 156 14.72 15.34 -1.27
CA GLN A 156 15.01 13.97 -1.67
C GLN A 156 15.75 13.98 -3.00
N ASN A 157 16.94 13.37 -3.04
CA ASN A 157 17.67 13.18 -4.28
C ASN A 157 17.31 11.82 -4.88
N ILE A 158 16.63 11.86 -6.03
CA ILE A 158 16.32 10.68 -6.85
C ILE A 158 17.09 10.65 -8.18
N ASP A 159 17.97 11.63 -8.42
CA ASP A 159 18.84 11.76 -9.60
C ASP A 159 18.10 11.50 -10.94
N GLY A 160 17.07 12.29 -11.19
CA GLY A 160 16.28 12.27 -12.41
C GLY A 160 14.83 12.68 -12.18
N TYR A 161 14.02 12.59 -13.23
CA TYR A 161 12.57 12.87 -13.17
C TYR A 161 11.77 11.83 -13.95
N TYR A 162 11.93 11.80 -15.29
CA TYR A 162 11.31 10.77 -16.13
C TYR A 162 12.01 9.41 -16.01
N ILE A 163 13.33 9.44 -15.77
CA ILE A 163 14.18 8.27 -15.55
C ILE A 163 15.02 8.57 -14.30
N PRO A 164 14.47 8.36 -13.09
CA PRO A 164 15.22 8.55 -11.85
C PRO A 164 16.19 7.38 -11.62
N ASN A 165 17.19 7.61 -10.78
CA ASN A 165 18.07 6.54 -10.31
C ASN A 165 17.29 5.59 -9.39
N GLU A 166 17.28 4.31 -9.73
CA GLU A 166 16.50 3.28 -9.03
C GLU A 166 16.94 3.09 -7.57
N GLU A 167 18.25 3.05 -7.31
CA GLU A 167 18.79 2.86 -5.97
C GLU A 167 18.45 4.04 -5.06
N LEU A 168 18.62 5.27 -5.54
CA LEU A 168 18.29 6.48 -4.80
C LEU A 168 16.79 6.60 -4.54
N THR A 169 15.96 6.29 -5.55
CA THR A 169 14.50 6.31 -5.41
C THR A 169 14.03 5.26 -4.41
N SER A 170 14.58 4.04 -4.47
CA SER A 170 14.27 2.95 -3.54
C SER A 170 14.58 3.35 -2.09
N LYS A 171 15.75 3.95 -1.85
CA LYS A 171 16.14 4.45 -0.52
C LYS A 171 15.21 5.57 -0.03
N ALA A 172 14.86 6.53 -0.88
CA ALA A 172 13.97 7.63 -0.53
C ALA A 172 12.52 7.17 -0.23
N MET A 173 12.05 6.14 -0.94
CA MET A 173 10.71 5.58 -0.79
C MET A 173 10.59 4.57 0.35
N ARG A 174 11.71 3.99 0.81
CA ARG A 174 11.76 2.98 1.88
C ARG A 174 12.66 3.39 3.04
N PRO A 175 12.43 4.55 3.69
CA PRO A 175 13.36 5.07 4.70
C PRO A 175 13.27 4.36 6.06
N SER A 176 12.19 3.61 6.34
CA SER A 176 12.06 2.87 7.61
C SER A 176 12.82 1.55 7.55
N GLN A 177 13.93 1.47 8.27
CA GLN A 177 14.73 0.26 8.37
C GLN A 177 13.98 -0.82 9.15
N VAL A 178 13.21 -0.44 10.17
CA VAL A 178 12.41 -1.38 10.97
C VAL A 178 11.37 -2.06 10.08
N LEU A 179 10.60 -1.29 9.30
CA LEU A 179 9.63 -1.85 8.36
C LEU A 179 10.30 -2.71 7.29
N ASN A 180 11.42 -2.24 6.71
CA ASN A 180 12.16 -3.01 5.71
C ASN A 180 12.63 -4.37 6.24
N ASN A 181 13.09 -4.43 7.50
CA ASN A 181 13.53 -5.68 8.11
C ASN A 181 12.36 -6.66 8.33
N ILE A 182 11.20 -6.16 8.77
CA ILE A 182 9.98 -6.97 8.93
C ILE A 182 9.55 -7.57 7.58
N ILE A 183 9.47 -6.73 6.52
CA ILE A 183 9.07 -7.18 5.18
C ILE A 183 10.10 -8.16 4.60
N LYS A 184 11.40 -7.91 4.81
CA LYS A 184 12.44 -8.82 4.34
C LYS A 184 12.32 -10.21 4.96
N GLY A 185 11.96 -10.29 6.25
CA GLY A 185 11.71 -11.55 6.95
C GLY A 185 10.60 -12.41 6.32
N LEU A 186 9.61 -11.79 5.65
CA LEU A 186 8.60 -12.51 4.87
C LEU A 186 9.21 -13.16 3.62
N VAL A 187 10.05 -12.43 2.89
CA VAL A 187 10.65 -12.91 1.63
C VAL A 187 11.66 -14.03 1.85
N GLU A 188 12.39 -14.01 2.96
CA GLU A 188 13.38 -15.05 3.31
C GLU A 188 12.73 -16.33 3.88
N ALA A 189 11.45 -16.29 4.24
CA ALA A 189 10.70 -17.44 4.77
C ALA A 189 10.03 -18.31 3.69
N VAL A 190 10.02 -17.85 2.44
CA VAL A 190 9.44 -18.51 1.24
C VAL A 190 10.55 -19.11 0.37
#